data_AF-A0A0D5CLJ6-F1
#
_entry.id   AF-A0A0D5CLJ6-F1
#
_cell.length_a   1.000
_cell.length_b   1.000
_cell.length_c   1.000
_cell.angle_alpha   90.00
_cell.angle_beta   90.00
_cell.angle_gamma   90.00
#
_symmetry.space_group_name_H-M   'P 1'
#
loop_
_entity.id
_entity.type
_entity.pdbx_description
1 polymer ?
#
loop_
_entity_poly.entity_id
_entity_poly.type
_entity_poly.pdbx_seq_one_letter_code
_entity_poly.pdbx_strand_id
1 'polypeptide(L)'
;MAVALPPLALAAAGLSHPSSLTDDTAMHWRDLHIALLPVFPLLAIAPILLTRRHDRRLGILAVVLGFAYAVCYQALDILAGIAAGALKLEGGQGVTTMYALADGIVVTGVWSYVAVTVLASALVIRHAGLRALPGAVIAVIAAVSFVDSHIFFPRGVITMLGLAIGWTWLALASCGSARRGRAAATRSGAPAADRAEAAA
;
A
#
# COMPACT_ATOMS: atom_id res chain seq x y z
N MET A 1 1.79 12.60 -4.84
CA MET A 1 1.62 12.58 -3.37
C MET A 1 0.43 11.76 -2.91
N ALA A 2 -0.64 11.60 -3.71
CA ALA A 2 -1.80 10.78 -3.34
C ALA A 2 -1.48 9.32 -2.92
N VAL A 3 -0.45 8.68 -3.48
CA VAL A 3 -0.05 7.30 -3.14
C VAL A 3 0.44 7.11 -1.70
N ALA A 4 0.82 8.19 -1.02
CA ALA A 4 1.30 8.15 0.37
C ALA A 4 0.17 8.41 1.38
N LEU A 5 -0.97 8.95 0.95
CA LEU A 5 -2.01 9.40 1.88
C LEU A 5 -2.60 8.24 2.71
N PRO A 6 -3.00 7.09 2.11
CA PRO A 6 -3.51 5.97 2.91
C PRO A 6 -2.51 5.47 3.95
N PRO A 7 -1.25 5.12 3.61
CA PRO A 7 -0.32 4.64 4.63
C PRO A 7 0.02 5.71 5.67
N LEU A 8 0.11 7.00 5.33
CA LEU A 8 0.34 8.05 6.34
C LEU A 8 -0.84 8.20 7.30
N ALA A 9 -2.08 8.10 6.82
CA ALA A 9 -3.27 8.13 7.67
C ALA A 9 -3.29 6.94 8.64
N LEU A 10 -2.94 5.75 8.16
CA LEU A 10 -2.83 4.55 8.98
C LEU A 10 -1.66 4.65 9.99
N ALA A 11 -0.54 5.25 9.60
CA ALA A 11 0.57 5.51 10.52
C ALA A 11 0.16 6.43 11.67
N ALA A 12 -0.58 7.50 11.36
CA ALA A 12 -1.09 8.44 12.36
C ALA A 12 -2.08 7.75 13.32
N ALA A 13 -3.00 6.95 12.78
CA ALA A 13 -3.94 6.17 13.60
C ALA A 13 -3.23 5.16 14.51
N GLY A 14 -2.20 4.48 13.98
CA GLY A 14 -1.40 3.50 14.71
C GLY A 14 -0.66 4.08 15.92
N LEU A 15 -0.37 5.38 15.97
CA LEU A 15 0.20 6.05 17.16
C LEU A 15 -0.75 6.05 18.36
N SER A 16 -2.06 5.97 18.10
CA SER A 16 -3.11 5.97 19.12
C SER A 16 -3.79 4.61 19.29
N HIS A 17 -3.46 3.63 18.46
CA HIS A 17 -4.10 2.32 18.47
C HIS A 17 -3.71 1.54 19.74
N PRO A 18 -4.66 1.00 20.54
CA PRO A 18 -4.34 0.22 21.73
C PRO A 18 -3.57 -1.05 21.39
N SER A 19 -2.55 -1.39 22.18
CA SER A 19 -1.78 -2.63 22.00
C SER A 19 -2.57 -3.90 22.33
N SER A 20 -3.69 -3.78 23.05
CA SER A 20 -4.53 -4.89 23.46
C SER A 20 -5.98 -4.47 23.64
N LEU A 21 -6.88 -5.42 23.42
CA LEU A 21 -8.32 -5.26 23.66
C LEU A 21 -8.65 -5.64 25.10
N THR A 22 -8.91 -4.63 25.93
CA THR A 22 -9.34 -4.75 27.33
C THR A 22 -10.69 -4.05 27.50
N ASP A 23 -11.28 -4.10 28.70
CA ASP A 23 -12.55 -3.41 28.96
C ASP A 23 -12.38 -1.88 28.82
N ASP A 24 -11.22 -1.35 29.26
CA ASP A 24 -10.89 0.07 29.15
C ASP A 24 -10.62 0.54 27.71
N THR A 25 -10.11 -0.34 26.85
CA THR A 25 -9.73 0.02 25.47
C THR A 25 -10.79 -0.32 24.43
N ALA A 26 -11.82 -1.09 24.78
CA ALA A 26 -12.78 -1.65 23.83
C ALA A 26 -13.52 -0.62 22.98
N MET A 27 -13.95 0.49 23.59
CA MET A 27 -14.64 1.57 22.87
C MET A 27 -13.72 2.23 21.84
N HIS A 28 -12.51 2.65 22.27
CA HIS A 28 -11.53 3.27 21.39
C HIS A 28 -11.07 2.31 20.29
N TRP A 29 -10.85 1.04 20.61
CA TRP A 29 -10.54 0.00 19.63
C TRP A 29 -11.61 -0.08 18.54
N ARG A 30 -12.88 -0.30 18.91
CA ARG A 30 -14.01 -0.40 17.97
C ARG A 30 -14.13 0.85 17.10
N ASP A 31 -14.16 2.02 17.72
CA ASP A 31 -14.45 3.28 17.02
C ASP A 31 -13.31 3.68 16.08
N LEU A 32 -12.07 3.40 16.47
CA LEU A 32 -10.92 3.55 15.60
C LEU A 32 -11.04 2.65 14.36
N HIS A 33 -11.38 1.37 14.53
CA HIS A 33 -11.58 0.45 13.40
C HIS A 33 -12.76 0.87 12.49
N ILE A 34 -13.87 1.37 13.05
CA ILE A 34 -14.96 1.98 12.25
C ILE A 34 -14.43 3.13 11.38
N ALA A 35 -13.61 4.02 11.95
CA ALA A 35 -13.04 5.16 11.23
C ALA A 35 -12.02 4.74 10.16
N LEU A 36 -11.31 3.61 10.35
CA LEU A 36 -10.28 3.11 9.43
C LEU A 36 -10.81 2.19 8.33
N LEU A 37 -12.05 1.71 8.46
CA LEU A 37 -12.76 0.91 7.47
C LEU A 37 -12.67 1.46 6.03
N PRO A 38 -12.80 2.78 5.75
CA PRO A 38 -12.60 3.29 4.39
C PRO A 38 -11.12 3.41 3.99
N VAL A 39 -10.18 3.40 4.93
CA VAL A 39 -8.76 3.74 4.69
C VAL A 39 -7.93 2.52 4.34
N PHE A 40 -8.08 1.40 5.06
CA PHE A 40 -7.36 0.16 4.79
C PHE A 40 -7.39 -0.29 3.32
N PRO A 41 -8.55 -0.40 2.65
CA PRO A 41 -8.59 -0.86 1.26
C PRO A 41 -7.85 0.07 0.29
N LEU A 42 -7.65 1.34 0.65
CA LEU A 42 -6.94 2.30 -0.19
C LEU A 42 -5.43 2.01 -0.31
N LEU A 43 -4.86 1.17 0.57
CA LEU A 43 -3.46 0.74 0.42
C LEU A 43 -3.18 0.06 -0.93
N ALA A 44 -4.16 -0.66 -1.49
CA ALA A 44 -4.00 -1.30 -2.80
C ALA A 44 -3.92 -0.32 -3.99
N ILE A 45 -4.30 0.95 -3.82
CA ILE A 45 -4.37 1.91 -4.94
C ILE A 45 -2.99 2.16 -5.53
N ALA A 46 -1.96 2.36 -4.70
CA ALA A 46 -0.61 2.66 -5.18
C ALA A 46 -0.04 1.56 -6.11
N PRO A 47 0.01 0.27 -5.71
CA PRO A 47 0.51 -0.78 -6.58
C PRO A 47 -0.39 -0.99 -7.82
N ILE A 48 -1.71 -0.85 -7.72
CA ILE A 48 -2.63 -0.94 -8.88
C ILE A 48 -2.32 0.14 -9.91
N LEU A 49 -2.24 1.40 -9.48
CA LEU A 49 -2.02 2.53 -10.38
C LEU A 49 -0.65 2.45 -11.07
N LEU A 50 0.39 2.09 -10.32
CA LEU A 50 1.73 1.94 -10.88
C LEU A 50 1.80 0.78 -11.88
N THR A 51 1.15 -0.34 -11.58
CA THR A 51 1.12 -1.48 -12.50
C THR A 51 0.37 -1.14 -13.78
N ARG A 52 -0.85 -0.61 -13.66
CA ARG A 52 -1.70 -0.22 -14.80
C ARG A 52 -1.08 0.83 -15.71
N ARG A 53 -0.24 1.71 -15.15
CA ARG A 53 0.47 2.75 -15.92
C ARG A 53 1.47 2.15 -16.92
N HIS A 54 2.06 1.01 -16.57
CA HIS A 54 3.14 0.40 -17.35
C HIS A 54 2.68 -0.82 -18.16
N ASP A 55 1.66 -1.55 -17.70
CA ASP A 55 1.12 -2.70 -18.42
C ASP A 55 -0.39 -2.90 -18.14
N ARG A 56 -1.20 -2.97 -19.20
CA ARG A 56 -2.67 -3.09 -19.08
C ARG A 56 -3.10 -4.46 -18.56
N ARG A 57 -2.46 -5.55 -19.00
CA ARG A 57 -2.83 -6.93 -18.65
C ARG A 57 -2.42 -7.24 -17.22
N LEU A 58 -1.18 -6.92 -16.87
CA LEU A 58 -0.71 -7.02 -15.48
C LEU A 58 -1.48 -6.05 -14.56
N GLY A 59 -1.96 -4.94 -15.11
CA GLY A 59 -2.87 -4.03 -14.42
C GLY A 59 -4.20 -4.66 -14.01
N ILE A 60 -4.74 -5.60 -14.78
CA ILE A 60 -5.95 -6.37 -14.40
C ILE A 60 -5.61 -7.31 -13.25
N LEU A 61 -4.50 -8.05 -13.36
CA LEU A 61 -4.01 -8.92 -12.28
C LEU A 61 -3.80 -8.12 -10.98
N ALA A 62 -3.23 -6.92 -11.07
CA ALA A 62 -3.04 -6.05 -9.92
C ALA A 62 -4.37 -5.61 -9.28
N VAL A 63 -5.41 -5.37 -10.08
CA VAL A 63 -6.76 -5.07 -9.57
C VAL A 63 -7.33 -6.30 -8.84
N VAL A 64 -7.19 -7.51 -9.39
CA VAL A 64 -7.67 -8.73 -8.74
C VAL A 64 -6.96 -8.96 -7.40
N LEU A 65 -5.63 -8.84 -7.36
CA LEU A 65 -4.85 -8.99 -6.12
C LEU A 65 -5.18 -7.90 -5.10
N GLY A 66 -5.29 -6.64 -5.54
CA GLY A 66 -5.66 -5.54 -4.67
C GLY A 66 -7.10 -5.63 -4.16
N PHE A 67 -8.03 -6.17 -4.96
CA PHE A 67 -9.39 -6.46 -4.54
C PHE A 67 -9.43 -7.58 -3.51
N ALA A 68 -8.69 -8.68 -3.72
CA ALA A 68 -8.59 -9.76 -2.75
C ALA A 68 -8.02 -9.26 -1.42
N TYR A 69 -6.98 -8.42 -1.45
CA TYR A 69 -6.50 -7.69 -0.28
C TYR A 69 -7.61 -6.88 0.38
N ALA A 70 -8.26 -5.98 -0.36
CA ALA A 70 -9.25 -5.07 0.19
C ALA A 70 -10.41 -5.83 0.87
N VAL A 71 -10.93 -6.87 0.23
CA VAL A 71 -12.04 -7.66 0.79
C VAL A 71 -11.60 -8.42 2.03
N CYS A 72 -10.48 -9.15 1.99
CA CYS A 72 -10.03 -9.96 3.11
C CYS A 72 -9.60 -9.10 4.31
N TYR A 73 -8.94 -7.97 4.05
CA TYR A 73 -8.50 -7.07 5.11
C TYR A 73 -9.68 -6.35 5.77
N GLN A 74 -10.69 -5.95 4.98
CA GLN A 74 -11.94 -5.41 5.52
C GLN A 74 -12.68 -6.44 6.38
N ALA A 75 -12.70 -7.70 5.97
CA ALA A 75 -13.29 -8.76 6.79
C ALA A 75 -12.57 -8.89 8.13
N LEU A 76 -11.23 -8.83 8.16
CA LEU A 76 -10.48 -8.75 9.42
C LEU A 76 -10.88 -7.52 10.23
N ASP A 77 -10.93 -6.34 9.61
CA ASP A 77 -11.20 -5.08 10.31
C ASP A 77 -12.59 -5.07 10.95
N ILE A 78 -13.58 -5.63 10.26
CA ILE A 78 -14.95 -5.79 10.77
C ILE A 78 -14.98 -6.82 11.90
N LEU A 79 -14.33 -7.97 11.77
CA LEU A 79 -14.39 -9.05 12.76
C LEU A 79 -13.54 -8.75 14.01
N ALA A 80 -12.23 -8.54 13.83
CA ALA A 80 -11.27 -8.32 14.91
C ALA A 80 -11.26 -6.87 15.43
N GLY A 81 -11.58 -5.90 14.57
CA GLY A 81 -11.66 -4.50 14.98
C GLY A 81 -13.01 -4.19 15.61
N ILE A 82 -14.07 -4.27 14.82
CA ILE A 82 -15.38 -3.74 15.19
C ILE A 82 -16.17 -4.73 16.05
N ALA A 83 -16.37 -5.97 15.58
CA ALA A 83 -17.19 -6.95 16.25
C ALA A 83 -16.56 -7.41 17.57
N ALA A 84 -15.25 -7.71 17.60
CA ALA A 84 -14.55 -8.05 18.84
C ALA A 84 -14.59 -6.89 19.86
N GLY A 85 -14.39 -5.64 19.42
CA GLY A 85 -14.53 -4.47 20.29
C GLY A 85 -15.93 -4.32 20.86
N ALA A 86 -16.97 -4.51 20.04
CA ALA A 86 -18.36 -4.50 20.49
C ALA A 86 -18.68 -5.63 21.48
N LEU A 87 -18.24 -6.87 21.18
CA LEU A 87 -18.42 -8.01 22.09
C LEU A 87 -17.69 -7.81 23.41
N LYS A 88 -16.52 -7.16 23.40
CA LYS A 88 -15.78 -6.85 24.62
C LYS A 88 -16.57 -5.90 25.54
N LEU A 89 -17.26 -4.91 24.98
CA LEU A 89 -18.16 -4.02 25.73
C LEU A 89 -19.36 -4.79 26.33
N GLU A 90 -19.80 -5.87 25.69
CA GLU A 90 -20.93 -6.72 26.13
C GLU A 90 -20.49 -7.92 27.00
N GLY A 91 -19.30 -7.87 27.61
CA GLY A 91 -18.81 -8.92 28.53
C GLY A 91 -17.89 -9.96 27.91
N GLY A 92 -17.48 -9.80 26.65
CA GLY A 92 -16.33 -10.48 26.05
C GLY A 92 -16.59 -11.89 25.51
N GLN A 93 -17.81 -12.42 25.59
CA GLN A 93 -18.14 -13.71 25.00
C GLN A 93 -18.00 -13.65 23.47
N GLY A 94 -17.29 -14.61 22.88
CA GLY A 94 -17.10 -14.72 21.42
C GLY A 94 -15.95 -13.89 20.82
N VAL A 95 -15.25 -13.07 21.60
CA VAL A 95 -14.10 -12.25 21.12
C VAL A 95 -13.02 -13.13 20.47
N THR A 96 -12.66 -14.24 21.11
CA THR A 96 -11.63 -15.17 20.59
C THR A 96 -12.06 -15.85 19.28
N THR A 97 -13.36 -16.13 19.13
CA THR A 97 -13.92 -16.67 17.88
C THR A 97 -13.82 -15.64 16.74
N MET A 98 -14.08 -14.36 17.02
CA MET A 98 -13.93 -13.30 16.02
C MET A 98 -12.48 -13.18 15.54
N TYR A 99 -11.49 -13.25 16.45
CA TYR A 99 -10.08 -13.26 16.09
C TYR A 99 -9.70 -14.46 15.23
N ALA A 100 -10.12 -15.68 15.62
CA ALA A 100 -9.81 -16.88 14.85
C ALA A 100 -10.34 -16.83 13.40
N LEU A 101 -11.56 -16.29 13.20
CA LEU A 101 -12.13 -16.09 11.87
C LEU A 101 -11.39 -15.00 11.08
N ALA A 102 -11.07 -13.88 11.73
CA ALA A 102 -10.33 -12.77 11.12
C ALA A 102 -8.95 -13.23 10.64
N ASP A 103 -8.20 -13.93 11.49
CA ASP A 103 -6.86 -14.44 11.19
C ASP A 103 -6.87 -15.42 10.00
N GLY A 104 -7.86 -16.31 9.94
CA GLY A 104 -8.01 -17.24 8.83
C GLY A 104 -8.22 -16.54 7.48
N ILE A 105 -9.00 -15.44 7.47
CA ILE A 105 -9.33 -14.71 6.25
C ILE A 105 -8.18 -13.78 5.83
N VAL A 106 -7.57 -13.08 6.79
CA VAL A 106 -6.61 -12.00 6.48
C VAL A 106 -5.36 -12.51 5.77
N VAL A 107 -4.93 -13.76 6.05
CA VAL A 107 -3.73 -14.37 5.45
C VAL A 107 -3.77 -14.24 3.92
N THR A 108 -4.90 -14.57 3.31
CA THR A 108 -5.07 -14.44 1.84
C THR A 108 -4.95 -12.99 1.40
N GLY A 109 -5.52 -12.06 2.16
CA GLY A 109 -5.49 -10.63 1.86
C GLY A 109 -4.09 -10.03 1.89
N VAL A 110 -3.34 -10.23 2.99
CA VAL A 110 -2.00 -9.65 3.15
C VAL A 110 -1.01 -10.25 2.16
N TRP A 111 -1.08 -11.55 1.87
CA TRP A 111 -0.24 -12.14 0.83
C TRP A 111 -0.60 -11.68 -0.58
N SER A 112 -1.88 -11.41 -0.85
CA SER A 112 -2.29 -10.75 -2.11
C SER A 112 -1.70 -9.34 -2.22
N TYR A 113 -1.63 -8.60 -1.11
CA TYR A 113 -0.99 -7.29 -1.06
C TYR A 113 0.53 -7.35 -1.28
N VAL A 114 1.20 -8.33 -0.68
CA VAL A 114 2.63 -8.60 -0.94
C VAL A 114 2.85 -8.90 -2.42
N ALA A 115 2.05 -9.80 -3.00
CA ALA A 115 2.16 -10.19 -4.40
C ALA A 115 1.99 -9.00 -5.36
N VAL A 116 0.98 -8.16 -5.14
CA VAL A 116 0.77 -6.96 -5.99
C VAL A 116 1.87 -5.93 -5.77
N THR A 117 2.44 -5.86 -4.57
CA THR A 117 3.55 -4.96 -4.26
C THR A 117 4.82 -5.38 -5.00
N VAL A 118 5.14 -6.67 -5.01
CA VAL A 118 6.26 -7.25 -5.77
C VAL A 118 6.05 -7.03 -7.26
N LEU A 119 4.85 -7.31 -7.78
CA LEU A 119 4.50 -7.10 -9.19
C LEU A 119 4.72 -5.64 -9.63
N ALA A 120 4.14 -4.69 -8.89
CA ALA A 120 4.28 -3.27 -9.17
C ALA A 120 5.75 -2.83 -9.12
N SER A 121 6.49 -3.28 -8.10
CA SER A 121 7.91 -2.96 -7.92
C SER A 121 8.78 -3.48 -9.06
N ALA A 122 8.61 -4.75 -9.44
CA ALA A 122 9.34 -5.36 -10.55
C ALA A 122 9.05 -4.63 -11.87
N LEU A 123 7.78 -4.27 -12.11
CA LEU A 123 7.40 -3.55 -13.31
C LEU A 123 7.97 -2.13 -13.35
N VAL A 124 7.98 -1.42 -12.22
CA VAL A 124 8.60 -0.09 -12.14
C VAL A 124 10.11 -0.17 -12.35
N ILE A 125 10.79 -1.15 -11.75
CA ILE A 125 12.23 -1.39 -11.98
C ILE A 125 12.51 -1.64 -13.46
N ARG A 126 11.71 -2.48 -14.12
CA ARG A 126 11.86 -2.79 -15.55
C ARG A 126 11.83 -1.54 -16.44
N HIS A 127 11.02 -0.54 -16.10
CA HIS A 127 10.85 0.67 -16.92
C HIS A 127 11.67 1.88 -16.44
N ALA A 128 11.98 1.98 -15.15
CA ALA A 128 12.70 3.12 -14.55
C ALA A 128 14.16 2.80 -14.21
N GLY A 129 14.58 1.54 -14.34
CA GLY A 129 15.92 1.05 -14.04
C GLY A 129 16.21 1.02 -12.54
N LEU A 130 17.50 0.87 -12.20
CA LEU A 130 17.99 0.70 -10.83
C LEU A 130 17.67 1.87 -9.88
N ARG A 131 17.28 3.03 -10.40
CA ARG A 131 16.81 4.18 -9.58
C ARG A 131 15.54 3.87 -8.78
N ALA A 132 14.75 2.88 -9.23
CA ALA A 132 13.56 2.42 -8.53
C ALA A 132 13.87 1.41 -7.41
N LEU A 133 15.08 0.84 -7.39
CA LEU A 133 15.44 -0.25 -6.49
C LEU A 133 15.30 0.11 -5.00
N PRO A 134 15.76 1.29 -4.51
CA PRO A 134 15.59 1.63 -3.09
C PRO A 134 14.11 1.67 -2.68
N GLY A 135 13.27 2.32 -3.49
CA GLY A 135 11.83 2.38 -3.25
C GLY A 135 11.15 1.01 -3.27
N ALA A 136 11.56 0.13 -4.20
CA ALA A 136 11.06 -1.24 -4.29
C ALA A 136 11.42 -2.08 -3.07
N VAL A 137 12.68 -2.02 -2.62
CA VAL A 137 13.15 -2.75 -1.44
C VAL A 137 12.37 -2.30 -0.20
N ILE A 138 12.23 -0.99 0.01
CA ILE A 138 11.47 -0.44 1.12
C ILE A 138 9.99 -0.89 1.06
N ALA A 139 9.34 -0.76 -0.10
CA ALA A 139 7.93 -1.12 -0.25
C ALA A 139 7.68 -2.62 -0.01
N VAL A 140 8.54 -3.49 -0.55
CA VAL A 140 8.41 -4.95 -0.40
C VAL A 140 8.68 -5.38 1.04
N ILE A 141 9.74 -4.87 1.68
CA ILE A 141 10.03 -5.19 3.10
C ILE A 141 8.87 -4.72 3.98
N ALA A 142 8.35 -3.52 3.75
CA ALA A 142 7.20 -3.02 4.49
C ALA A 142 5.94 -3.87 4.22
N ALA A 143 5.67 -4.28 2.99
CA ALA A 143 4.54 -5.16 2.68
C ALA A 143 4.66 -6.54 3.36
N VAL A 144 5.88 -7.10 3.45
CA VAL A 144 6.13 -8.34 4.20
C VAL A 144 5.95 -8.11 5.70
N SER A 145 6.50 -7.02 6.25
CA SER A 145 6.30 -6.63 7.66
C SER A 145 4.83 -6.41 8.01
N PHE A 146 3.99 -6.05 7.03
CA PHE A 146 2.56 -5.84 7.24
C PHE A 146 1.78 -7.15 7.47
N VAL A 147 2.32 -8.31 7.08
CA VAL A 147 1.65 -9.62 7.19
C VAL A 147 1.21 -9.91 8.63
N ASP A 148 2.01 -9.52 9.61
CA ASP A 148 1.76 -9.71 11.05
C ASP A 148 1.81 -8.38 11.82
N SER A 149 2.54 -7.39 11.30
CA SER A 149 2.31 -5.94 11.36
C SER A 149 1.04 -5.40 11.97
N HIS A 150 0.05 -5.37 11.09
CA HIS A 150 -1.08 -4.46 11.14
C HIS A 150 -0.62 -3.01 11.39
N ILE A 151 -1.41 -2.22 12.13
CA ILE A 151 -1.09 -0.84 12.50
C ILE A 151 -0.56 -0.72 13.94
N PHE A 152 -0.35 -1.84 14.63
CA PHE A 152 0.09 -1.87 16.03
C PHE A 152 1.44 -1.19 16.22
N PHE A 153 1.51 -0.22 17.12
CA PHE A 153 2.76 0.45 17.47
C PHE A 153 3.76 -0.53 18.15
N PRO A 154 5.09 -0.40 17.90
CA PRO A 154 5.74 0.52 16.97
C PRO A 154 5.84 0.01 15.53
N ARG A 155 5.79 -1.31 15.34
CA ARG A 155 6.16 -1.95 14.08
C ARG A 155 5.19 -1.65 12.93
N GLY A 156 3.89 -1.62 13.23
CA GLY A 156 2.86 -1.25 12.27
C GLY A 156 3.01 0.18 11.76
N VAL A 157 3.28 1.13 12.66
CA VAL A 157 3.55 2.54 12.27
C VAL A 157 4.78 2.63 11.37
N ILE A 158 5.90 2.00 11.74
CA ILE A 158 7.12 1.97 10.92
C ILE A 158 6.83 1.34 9.55
N THR A 159 6.03 0.27 9.51
CA THR A 159 5.61 -0.40 8.28
C THR A 159 4.82 0.55 7.37
N MET A 160 3.85 1.28 7.92
CA MET A 160 3.06 2.25 7.18
C MET A 160 3.93 3.40 6.64
N LEU A 161 4.86 3.92 7.43
CA LEU A 161 5.83 4.92 6.96
C LEU A 161 6.72 4.36 5.83
N GLY A 162 7.16 3.10 5.96
CA GLY A 162 7.89 2.39 4.91
C GLY A 162 7.09 2.31 3.61
N LEU A 163 5.82 1.91 3.67
CA LEU A 163 4.93 1.89 2.49
C LEU A 163 4.79 3.28 1.87
N ALA A 164 4.57 4.33 2.69
CA ALA A 164 4.45 5.70 2.20
C ALA A 164 5.71 6.17 1.46
N ILE A 165 6.89 5.90 2.03
CA ILE A 165 8.19 6.25 1.45
C ILE A 165 8.43 5.45 0.17
N GLY A 166 8.26 4.12 0.23
CA GLY A 166 8.48 3.21 -0.90
C GLY A 166 7.60 3.55 -2.10
N TRP A 167 6.29 3.75 -1.88
CA TRP A 167 5.36 4.10 -2.95
C TRP A 167 5.63 5.48 -3.54
N THR A 168 5.96 6.46 -2.70
CA THR A 168 6.33 7.80 -3.17
C THR A 168 7.57 7.73 -4.06
N TRP A 169 8.60 6.98 -3.64
CA TRP A 169 9.83 6.81 -4.40
C TRP A 169 9.57 6.15 -5.76
N LEU A 170 8.82 5.05 -5.79
CA LEU A 170 8.48 4.33 -7.02
C LEU A 170 7.65 5.19 -7.99
N ALA A 171 6.74 6.00 -7.46
CA ALA A 171 5.96 6.94 -8.27
C ALA A 171 6.84 8.04 -8.88
N LEU A 172 7.79 8.61 -8.12
CA LEU A 172 8.73 9.61 -8.62
C LEU A 172 9.68 9.03 -9.67
N ALA A 173 10.23 7.84 -9.43
CA ALA A 173 11.08 7.13 -10.38
C ALA A 173 10.34 6.86 -11.71
N SER A 174 9.08 6.42 -11.64
CA SER A 174 8.23 6.19 -12.81
C SER A 174 7.96 7.47 -13.63
N CYS A 175 7.70 8.60 -12.97
CA CYS A 175 7.48 9.88 -13.64
C CYS A 175 8.75 10.44 -14.29
N GLY A 176 9.91 10.32 -13.62
CA GLY A 176 11.19 10.83 -14.14
C GLY A 176 11.64 10.15 -15.43
N SER A 177 11.40 8.84 -15.56
CA SER A 177 11.73 8.09 -16.79
C SER A 177 10.84 8.49 -17.97
N ALA A 178 9.54 8.71 -17.75
CA ALA A 178 8.64 9.18 -18.80
C ALA A 178 8.99 10.59 -19.32
N ARG A 179 9.55 11.45 -18.46
CA ARG A 179 10.01 12.80 -18.86
C ARG A 179 11.31 12.73 -19.65
N ARG A 180 12.26 11.86 -19.26
CA ARG A 180 13.50 11.63 -20.02
C ARG A 180 13.26 11.07 -21.41
N GLY A 181 12.36 10.08 -21.55
CA GLY A 181 12.00 9.53 -22.87
C GLY A 181 11.45 10.59 -23.83
N ARG A 182 10.58 11.48 -23.34
CA ARG A 182 10.05 12.61 -24.13
C ARG A 182 11.13 13.61 -24.53
N ALA A 183 12.00 14.02 -23.61
CA ALA A 183 13.08 14.97 -23.90
C ALA A 183 14.18 14.40 -24.83
N ALA A 184 14.32 13.07 -24.91
CA ALA A 184 15.18 12.42 -25.91
C ALA A 184 14.51 12.42 -27.29
N ALA A 185 13.22 12.10 -27.37
CA ALA A 185 12.44 12.10 -28.61
C ALA A 185 12.34 13.50 -29.27
N THR A 186 12.20 14.56 -28.47
CA THR A 186 12.19 15.95 -28.99
C THR A 186 13.55 16.37 -29.54
N ARG A 187 14.66 15.88 -28.97
CA ARG A 187 16.02 16.16 -29.47
C ARG A 187 16.35 15.40 -30.76
N SER A 188 15.79 14.21 -30.95
CA SER A 188 15.94 13.45 -32.21
C SER A 188 15.05 13.96 -33.35
N GLY A 189 13.99 14.72 -33.03
CA GLY A 189 13.06 15.30 -34.00
C GLY A 189 13.35 16.75 -34.41
N ALA A 190 14.43 17.35 -33.92
CA ALA A 190 14.82 18.70 -34.35
C ALA A 190 15.27 18.66 -35.84
N PRO A 191 14.63 19.42 -36.75
CA PRO A 191 14.97 19.38 -38.16
C PRO A 191 16.42 19.84 -38.37
N ALA A 192 17.12 19.19 -39.32
CA ALA A 192 18.54 19.37 -39.62
C ALA A 192 18.95 20.80 -40.05
N ALA A 193 18.01 21.74 -40.16
CA ALA A 193 18.24 23.11 -40.63
C ALA A 193 19.18 23.92 -39.70
N ASP A 194 19.13 23.70 -38.39
CA ASP A 194 19.94 24.47 -37.42
C ASP A 194 21.42 24.06 -37.35
N ARG A 195 21.82 22.93 -37.94
CA ARG A 195 23.24 22.50 -37.93
C ARG A 195 24.07 23.08 -39.07
N ALA A 196 23.44 23.69 -40.06
CA ALA A 196 24.14 24.28 -41.21
C ALA A 196 24.59 25.74 -40.95
N GLU A 197 23.96 26.45 -40.02
CA GLU A 197 24.25 27.88 -39.75
C GLU A 197 25.39 28.11 -38.74
N ALA A 198 25.81 27.08 -38.00
CA ALA A 198 26.92 27.17 -37.04
C ALA A 198 28.30 26.80 -37.65
N ALA A 199 28.35 26.55 -38.96
CA ALA A 199 29.57 26.15 -39.69
C ALA A 199 29.95 27.12 -40.82
N ALA A 200 29.33 28.30 -40.90
CA ALA A 200 29.65 29.38 -41.83
C ALA A 200 30.19 30.60 -41.05
#